data_AF-A0A9X0CFH0-F1
#
_entry.id   AF-A0A9X0CFH0-F1
#
_cell.length_a   1.000
_cell.length_b   1.000
_cell.length_c   1.000
_cell.angle_alpha   90.00
_cell.angle_beta   90.00
_cell.angle_gamma   90.00
#
_symmetry.space_group_name_H-M   'P 1'
#
loop_
_entity.id
_entity.type
_entity.pdbx_description
1 polymer ?
#
loop_
_entity_poly.entity_id
_entity_poly.type
_entity_poly.pdbx_seq_one_letter_code
_entity_poly.pdbx_strand_id
1 'polypeptide(L)'
;MSIRVPGNYTWESSQKPENKAKNRYKNIIPYDHTRVTLAEVDGFPGSDYINANFIDGYNHHCKFIATQGPVANTFGDFWRTVWDQGVCVIVMVTNIVEGGRVSRIRELLISLRRKAVAIILAAISILRSINSGFKSEFEKWASWRHVPHKFV
;
A
#
# COMPACT_ATOMS: atom_id res chain seq x y z
N MET A 1 -2.96 26.43 2.32
CA MET A 1 -2.76 26.97 0.95
C MET A 1 -2.44 25.79 0.04
N SER A 2 -3.34 25.40 -0.85
CA SER A 2 -3.10 24.29 -1.80
C SER A 2 -2.50 24.89 -3.06
N ILE A 3 -1.22 24.63 -3.33
CA ILE A 3 -0.61 24.96 -4.62
C ILE A 3 -1.20 23.95 -5.62
N ARG A 4 -2.29 24.34 -6.30
CA ARG A 4 -2.75 23.61 -7.49
C ARG A 4 -1.87 24.06 -8.63
N VAL A 5 -1.13 23.13 -9.22
CA VAL A 5 -0.46 23.35 -10.50
C VAL A 5 -1.55 23.69 -11.53
N PRO A 6 -1.34 24.57 -12.52
CA PRO A 6 -2.34 24.82 -13.54
C PRO A 6 -2.57 23.57 -14.41
N GLY A 7 -3.80 23.06 -14.46
CA GLY A 7 -4.16 21.88 -15.26
C GLY A 7 -5.58 21.40 -14.98
N ASN A 8 -6.20 20.75 -15.97
CA ASN A 8 -7.48 20.08 -15.79
C ASN A 8 -7.21 18.71 -15.16
N TYR A 9 -7.41 18.58 -13.85
CA TYR A 9 -7.19 17.32 -13.12
C TYR A 9 -8.51 16.65 -12.79
N THR A 10 -8.57 15.35 -12.99
CA THR A 10 -9.70 14.50 -12.62
C THR A 10 -9.31 13.54 -11.50
N TRP A 11 -10.32 13.03 -10.79
CA TRP A 11 -10.20 12.04 -9.72
C TRP A 11 -11.42 11.09 -9.72
N GLU A 12 -11.91 10.80 -10.93
CA GLU A 12 -13.15 10.05 -11.16
C GLU A 12 -13.06 8.63 -10.61
N SER A 13 -11.90 7.98 -10.76
CA SER A 13 -11.67 6.62 -10.26
C SER A 13 -11.90 6.54 -8.75
N SER A 14 -11.50 7.58 -8.01
CA SER A 14 -11.68 7.66 -6.56
C SER A 14 -13.12 7.88 -6.12
N GLN A 15 -13.98 8.38 -7.02
CA GLN A 15 -15.39 8.67 -6.74
C GLN A 15 -16.32 7.52 -7.13
N LYS A 16 -15.83 6.49 -7.80
CA LYS A 16 -16.62 5.27 -8.08
C LYS A 16 -17.11 4.65 -6.76
N PRO A 17 -18.38 4.20 -6.66
CA PRO A 17 -18.96 3.66 -5.43
C PRO A 17 -18.10 2.58 -4.76
N GLU A 18 -17.55 1.66 -5.55
CA GLU A 18 -16.68 0.55 -5.15
C GLU A 18 -15.33 1.02 -4.55
N ASN A 19 -14.86 2.21 -4.92
CA ASN A 19 -13.56 2.74 -4.51
C ASN A 19 -13.62 3.70 -3.32
N LYS A 20 -14.80 4.27 -3.02
CA LYS A 20 -14.94 5.24 -1.93
C LYS A 20 -14.46 4.71 -0.58
N ALA A 21 -14.75 3.45 -0.27
CA ALA A 21 -14.34 2.80 0.97
C ALA A 21 -12.85 2.46 1.04
N LYS A 22 -12.11 2.58 -0.08
CA LYS A 22 -10.66 2.37 -0.15
C LYS A 22 -9.87 3.64 0.23
N ASN A 23 -10.53 4.80 0.35
CA ASN A 23 -9.92 6.07 0.74
C ASN A 23 -9.98 6.28 2.26
N ARG A 24 -8.83 6.52 2.90
CA ARG A 24 -8.76 6.84 4.33
C ARG A 24 -9.42 8.17 4.65
N TYR A 25 -9.22 9.17 3.80
CA TYR A 25 -9.80 10.49 3.91
C TYR A 25 -10.52 10.83 2.61
N LYS A 26 -11.79 11.24 2.69
CA LYS A 26 -12.61 11.54 1.50
C LYS A 26 -12.09 12.75 0.70
N ASN A 27 -11.35 13.63 1.35
CA ASN A 27 -10.77 14.85 0.79
C ASN A 27 -9.31 14.70 0.35
N ILE A 28 -8.70 13.51 0.51
CA ILE A 28 -7.33 13.22 0.06
C ILE A 28 -7.43 12.02 -0.89
N ILE A 29 -7.47 12.32 -2.18
CA ILE A 29 -7.73 11.34 -3.25
C ILE A 29 -6.68 11.50 -4.36
N PRO A 30 -6.32 10.41 -5.05
CA PRO A 30 -5.34 10.47 -6.12
C PRO A 30 -5.92 11.14 -7.37
N TYR A 31 -5.06 11.83 -8.12
CA TYR A 31 -5.42 12.27 -9.47
C TYR A 31 -5.34 11.10 -10.45
N ASP A 32 -6.26 11.05 -11.42
CA ASP A 32 -6.36 9.92 -12.36
C ASP A 32 -5.11 9.77 -13.24
N HIS A 33 -4.56 10.88 -13.72
CA HIS A 33 -3.45 10.88 -14.69
C HIS A 33 -2.12 10.34 -14.14
N THR A 34 -1.94 10.29 -12.81
CA THR A 34 -0.72 9.78 -12.16
C THR A 34 -1.02 8.66 -11.17
N ARG A 35 -2.25 8.14 -11.11
CA ARG A 35 -2.60 7.11 -10.13
C ARG A 35 -1.83 5.84 -10.42
N VAL A 36 -1.50 5.11 -9.36
CA VAL A 36 -1.06 3.72 -9.51
C VAL A 36 -2.29 2.87 -9.87
N THR A 37 -2.16 2.06 -10.91
CA THR A 37 -3.22 1.16 -11.38
C THR A 37 -2.75 -0.27 -11.18
N LEU A 38 -3.53 -1.06 -10.45
CA LEU A 38 -3.30 -2.49 -10.25
C LEU A 38 -3.87 -3.29 -11.43
N ALA A 39 -3.36 -4.52 -11.64
CA ALA A 39 -4.00 -5.44 -12.57
C ALA A 39 -5.47 -5.67 -12.17
N GLU A 40 -6.38 -5.60 -13.13
CA GLU A 40 -7.78 -5.93 -12.88
C GLU A 40 -7.93 -7.41 -12.52
N VAL A 41 -8.83 -7.70 -11.59
CA VAL A 41 -9.22 -9.06 -11.22
C VAL A 41 -10.64 -9.29 -11.72
N ASP A 42 -10.79 -10.30 -12.59
CA ASP A 42 -12.07 -10.64 -13.19
C ASP A 42 -13.16 -10.86 -12.13
N GLY A 43 -14.31 -10.21 -12.34
CA GLY A 43 -15.44 -10.28 -11.41
C GLY A 43 -15.35 -9.36 -10.18
N PHE A 44 -14.28 -8.58 -10.02
CA PHE A 44 -14.12 -7.65 -8.90
C PHE A 44 -13.96 -6.20 -9.39
N PRO A 45 -15.06 -5.44 -9.53
CA PRO A 45 -15.02 -4.03 -9.87
C PRO A 45 -14.17 -3.20 -8.89
N GLY A 46 -13.36 -2.28 -9.42
CA GLY A 46 -12.46 -1.43 -8.63
C GLY A 46 -11.23 -2.15 -8.07
N SER A 47 -10.95 -3.37 -8.51
CA SER A 47 -9.74 -4.14 -8.15
C SER A 47 -8.44 -3.52 -8.68
N ASP A 48 -8.54 -2.59 -9.64
CA ASP A 48 -7.45 -1.80 -10.20
C ASP A 48 -7.08 -0.58 -9.33
N TYR A 49 -7.95 -0.22 -8.37
CA TYR A 49 -7.84 1.02 -7.62
C TYR A 49 -7.11 0.86 -6.30
N ILE A 50 -6.11 1.72 -6.11
CA ILE A 50 -5.50 2.04 -4.81
C ILE A 50 -5.34 3.56 -4.70
N ASN A 51 -5.46 4.11 -3.49
CA ASN A 51 -5.19 5.54 -3.24
C ASN A 51 -3.67 5.77 -3.19
N ALA A 52 -3.07 5.87 -4.37
CA ALA A 52 -1.66 6.14 -4.57
C ALA A 52 -1.40 6.86 -5.90
N ASN A 53 -0.38 7.71 -5.94
CA ASN A 53 0.12 8.37 -7.16
C ASN A 53 1.63 8.15 -7.32
N PHE A 54 2.07 8.07 -8.57
CA PHE A 54 3.47 8.21 -8.92
C PHE A 54 3.93 9.66 -8.72
N ILE A 55 5.15 9.83 -8.21
CA ILE A 55 5.81 11.12 -8.04
C ILE A 55 7.19 11.03 -8.68
N ASP A 56 7.52 12.06 -9.44
CA ASP A 56 8.83 12.20 -10.06
C ASP A 56 9.92 12.48 -9.02
N GLY A 57 11.08 11.87 -9.22
CA GLY A 57 12.31 12.23 -8.55
C GLY A 57 13.14 13.19 -9.41
N TYR A 58 14.27 13.63 -8.87
CA TYR A 58 15.22 14.43 -9.64
C TYR A 58 15.71 13.64 -10.88
N ASN A 59 15.35 14.10 -12.08
CA ASN A 59 15.63 13.46 -13.37
C ASN A 59 15.14 12.01 -13.52
N HIS A 60 14.13 11.60 -12.73
CA HIS A 60 13.56 10.26 -12.82
C HIS A 60 12.04 10.33 -12.72
N HIS A 61 11.35 10.11 -13.83
CA HIS A 61 9.89 10.03 -13.83
C HIS A 61 9.41 8.82 -13.02
N CYS A 62 8.27 8.97 -12.35
CA CYS A 62 7.61 7.91 -11.58
C CYS A 62 8.54 7.22 -10.55
N LYS A 63 9.49 7.95 -9.98
CA LYS A 63 10.52 7.40 -9.09
C LYS A 63 9.95 6.92 -7.75
N PHE A 64 8.93 7.62 -7.25
CA PHE A 64 8.33 7.36 -5.95
C PHE A 64 6.84 7.04 -6.11
N ILE A 65 6.30 6.33 -5.13
CA ILE A 65 4.86 6.14 -4.97
C ILE A 65 4.47 6.79 -3.65
N ALA A 66 3.64 7.83 -3.72
CA ALA A 66 2.97 8.36 -2.53
C ALA A 66 1.63 7.66 -2.38
N THR A 67 1.41 7.04 -1.21
CA THR A 67 0.17 6.33 -0.88
C THR A 67 -0.28 6.70 0.52
N GLN A 68 -1.59 6.64 0.76
CA GLN A 68 -2.10 6.68 2.12
C GLN A 68 -1.59 5.48 2.95
N GLY A 69 -1.63 5.61 4.28
CA GLY A 69 -1.53 4.45 5.16
C GLY A 69 -2.68 3.47 4.89
N PRO A 70 -2.43 2.18 4.59
CA PRO A 70 -3.47 1.23 4.21
C PRO A 70 -4.60 1.15 5.23
N VAL A 71 -5.83 0.99 4.73
CA VAL A 71 -7.01 0.70 5.55
C VAL A 71 -7.29 -0.81 5.53
N ALA A 72 -8.17 -1.30 6.41
CA ALA A 72 -8.35 -2.73 6.63
C ALA A 72 -8.67 -3.53 5.35
N ASN A 73 -9.49 -2.97 4.47
CA ASN A 73 -9.90 -3.56 3.20
C ASN A 73 -8.92 -3.31 2.04
N THR A 74 -7.79 -2.62 2.26
CA THR A 74 -6.80 -2.33 1.20
C THR A 74 -5.40 -2.87 1.52
N PHE A 75 -5.25 -3.74 2.53
CA PHE A 75 -3.95 -4.36 2.82
C PHE A 75 -3.49 -5.27 1.68
N GLY A 76 -4.40 -6.01 1.06
CA GLY A 76 -4.10 -6.82 -0.12
C GLY A 76 -3.61 -5.95 -1.28
N ASP A 77 -4.39 -4.93 -1.62
CA ASP A 77 -4.07 -3.96 -2.69
C ASP A 77 -2.70 -3.29 -2.47
N PHE A 78 -2.38 -2.89 -1.23
CA PHE A 78 -1.05 -2.33 -0.90
C PHE A 78 0.09 -3.30 -1.22
N TRP A 79 -0.03 -4.57 -0.83
CA TRP A 79 1.00 -5.57 -1.10
C TRP A 79 1.08 -5.94 -2.58
N ARG A 80 -0.05 -5.92 -3.31
CA ARG A 80 -0.08 -6.05 -4.77
C ARG A 80 0.69 -4.90 -5.42
N THR A 81 0.48 -3.66 -4.97
CA THR A 81 1.27 -2.52 -5.46
C THR A 81 2.76 -2.72 -5.22
N VAL A 82 3.17 -3.12 -4.02
CA VAL A 82 4.58 -3.35 -3.70
C VAL A 82 5.19 -4.41 -4.63
N TRP A 83 4.46 -5.51 -4.85
CA TRP A 83 4.91 -6.60 -5.70
C TRP A 83 4.97 -6.19 -7.19
N ASP A 84 3.85 -5.71 -7.73
CA ASP A 84 3.68 -5.38 -9.16
C ASP A 84 4.64 -4.26 -9.60
N GLN A 85 4.94 -3.32 -8.70
CA GLN A 85 5.83 -2.20 -8.98
C GLN A 85 7.30 -2.47 -8.58
N GLY A 86 7.63 -3.68 -8.10
CA GLY A 86 8.99 -4.03 -7.69
C GLY A 86 9.55 -3.14 -6.58
N VAL A 87 8.71 -2.72 -5.62
CA VAL A 87 9.12 -1.81 -4.54
C VAL A 87 10.00 -2.54 -3.54
N CYS A 88 11.27 -2.13 -3.46
CA CYS A 88 12.23 -2.69 -2.51
C CYS A 88 12.27 -1.97 -1.16
N VAL A 89 11.81 -0.71 -1.11
CA VAL A 89 11.92 0.16 0.08
C VAL A 89 10.58 0.82 0.35
N ILE A 90 10.07 0.66 1.57
CA ILE A 90 8.87 1.34 2.06
C ILE A 90 9.30 2.33 3.14
N VAL A 91 9.12 3.61 2.88
CA VAL A 91 9.39 4.68 3.84
C VAL A 91 8.08 5.09 4.50
N MET A 92 8.04 5.04 5.82
CA MET A 92 6.85 5.40 6.60
C MET A 92 7.11 6.64 7.43
N VAL A 93 6.36 7.71 7.15
CA VAL A 93 6.63 9.06 7.69
C VAL A 93 5.69 9.49 8.82
N THR A 94 5.01 8.54 9.48
CA THR A 94 4.04 8.85 10.54
C THR A 94 4.37 8.13 11.84
N ASN A 95 3.82 8.60 12.96
CA ASN A 95 3.97 7.90 14.23
C ASN A 95 2.96 6.76 14.34
N ILE A 96 3.27 5.76 15.18
CA ILE A 96 2.36 4.62 15.45
C ILE A 96 1.13 5.08 16.24
N VAL A 97 1.24 6.19 16.98
CA VAL A 97 0.14 6.81 17.72
C VAL A 97 0.12 8.30 17.39
N GLU A 98 -1.04 8.81 16.98
CA GLU A 98 -1.24 10.22 16.69
C GLU A 98 -2.47 10.70 17.47
N GLY A 99 -2.28 11.65 18.39
CA GLY A 99 -3.37 12.20 19.22
C GLY A 99 -4.15 11.16 20.02
N GLY A 100 -3.48 10.09 20.50
CA GLY A 100 -4.11 9.01 21.28
C GLY A 100 -4.80 7.93 20.45
N ARG A 101 -4.81 8.04 19.10
CA ARG A 101 -5.32 6.98 18.21
C ARG A 101 -4.17 6.14 17.69
N VAL A 102 -4.29 4.82 17.83
CA VAL A 102 -3.34 3.88 17.23
C VAL A 102 -3.51 3.92 15.72
N SER A 103 -2.44 4.28 15.02
CA SER A 103 -2.37 4.23 13.58
C SER A 103 -2.46 2.78 13.11
N ARG A 104 -3.29 2.50 12.10
CA ARG A 104 -3.42 1.17 11.47
C ARG A 104 -2.12 0.64 10.85
N ILE A 105 -1.11 1.50 10.77
CA ILE A 105 0.27 1.12 10.55
C ILE A 105 0.77 0.02 11.50
N ARG A 106 0.27 -0.04 12.75
CA ARG A 106 0.64 -1.14 13.66
C ARG A 106 0.30 -2.50 13.05
N GLU A 107 -0.85 -2.61 12.38
CA GLU A 107 -1.27 -3.82 11.67
C GLU A 107 -0.38 -4.06 10.44
N LEU A 108 0.02 -3.01 9.71
CA LEU A 108 0.99 -3.13 8.63
C LEU A 108 2.35 -3.67 9.13
N LEU A 109 2.86 -3.14 10.24
CA LEU A 109 4.10 -3.60 10.88
C LEU A 109 4.00 -5.04 11.38
N ILE A 110 2.85 -5.44 11.92
CA ILE A 110 2.58 -6.84 12.28
C ILE A 110 2.53 -7.71 11.01
N SER A 111 1.92 -7.22 9.92
CA SER A 111 1.88 -7.94 8.65
C SER A 111 3.26 -8.10 8.02
N LEU A 112 4.12 -7.08 8.15
CA LEU A 112 5.53 -7.09 7.75
C LEU A 112 6.32 -8.18 8.49
N ARG A 113 6.07 -8.35 9.80
CA ARG A 113 6.67 -9.44 10.60
C ARG A 113 6.23 -10.83 10.13
N ARG A 114 5.07 -10.95 9.49
CA ARG A 114 4.53 -12.23 8.99
C ARG A 114 4.86 -12.50 7.51
N LYS A 115 5.38 -11.51 6.78
CA LYS A 115 5.59 -11.57 5.30
C LYS A 115 7.02 -11.29 4.84
N ALA A 116 8.02 -11.33 5.73
CA ALA A 116 9.34 -10.77 5.43
C ALA A 116 9.96 -11.35 4.13
N VAL A 117 10.31 -10.46 3.18
CA VAL A 117 11.63 -10.20 2.59
C VAL A 117 11.47 -8.95 1.70
N ALA A 118 11.79 -7.77 2.24
CA ALA A 118 12.26 -6.55 1.54
C ALA A 118 12.59 -5.49 2.60
N ILE A 119 13.67 -4.74 2.38
CA ILE A 119 14.60 -4.27 3.42
C ILE A 119 14.22 -2.90 4.00
N ILE A 120 14.29 -2.83 5.33
CA ILE A 120 14.73 -1.74 6.21
C ILE A 120 14.89 -0.35 5.55
N LEU A 121 14.05 0.61 5.98
CA LEU A 121 14.47 1.81 6.72
C LEU A 121 13.23 2.52 7.29
N ALA A 122 12.73 2.00 8.41
CA ALA A 122 12.00 2.80 9.40
C ALA A 122 12.64 2.50 10.76
N ALA A 123 13.68 3.27 11.08
CA ALA A 123 14.23 3.54 12.41
C ALA A 123 14.18 2.41 13.47
N ILE A 124 15.23 1.59 13.52
CA ILE A 124 16.18 1.35 14.64
C ILE A 124 15.69 1.08 16.10
N SER A 125 14.43 1.26 16.50
CA SER A 125 14.01 1.00 17.90
C SER A 125 13.52 -0.43 18.18
N ILE A 126 13.11 -1.20 17.17
CA ILE A 126 12.24 -2.39 17.40
C ILE A 126 12.91 -3.75 17.11
N LEU A 127 14.10 -3.81 16.49
CA LEU A 127 14.66 -5.06 15.98
C LEU A 127 15.97 -5.50 16.68
N ARG A 128 15.92 -5.66 18.01
CA ARG A 128 16.96 -6.39 18.77
C ARG A 128 16.51 -7.71 19.40
N SER A 129 15.28 -8.19 19.18
CA SER A 129 14.71 -9.18 20.11
C SER A 129 14.25 -10.55 19.57
N ILE A 130 14.16 -10.87 18.27
CA ILE A 130 13.46 -12.11 17.88
C ILE A 130 14.18 -12.92 16.79
N ASN A 131 14.23 -14.22 17.06
CA ASN A 131 15.25 -15.22 16.78
C ASN A 131 15.04 -16.04 15.48
N SER A 132 16.02 -16.90 15.18
CA SER A 132 16.27 -17.88 14.09
C SER A 132 15.13 -18.72 13.44
N GLY A 133 13.85 -18.48 13.71
CA GLY A 133 12.73 -19.34 13.26
C GLY A 133 12.22 -19.13 11.82
N PHE A 134 12.92 -18.35 11.00
CA PHE A 134 12.34 -17.72 9.82
C PHE A 134 12.26 -18.61 8.55
N LYS A 135 13.08 -19.67 8.46
CA LYS A 135 13.25 -20.41 7.20
C LYS A 135 12.06 -21.34 6.84
N SER A 136 11.38 -21.93 7.82
CA SER A 136 10.34 -22.95 7.58
C SER A 136 8.95 -22.39 7.29
N GLU A 137 8.64 -21.18 7.75
CA GLU A 137 7.34 -20.52 7.50
C GLU A 137 7.27 -19.93 6.08
N PHE A 138 8.42 -19.58 5.49
CA PHE A 138 8.50 -19.07 4.11
C PHE A 138 8.09 -20.14 3.07
N GLU A 139 8.48 -21.40 3.27
CA GLU A 139 8.12 -22.52 2.40
C GLU A 139 6.60 -22.83 2.44
N LYS A 140 5.95 -22.61 3.59
CA LYS A 140 4.50 -22.77 3.74
C LYS A 140 3.70 -21.62 3.13
N TRP A 141 4.24 -20.41 3.11
CA TRP A 141 3.55 -19.26 2.50
C TRP A 141 3.63 -19.31 0.96
N ALA A 142 4.76 -19.77 0.41
CA ALA A 142 4.92 -19.92 -1.03
C ALA A 142 4.00 -20.99 -1.66
N SER A 143 3.58 -22.00 -0.89
CA SER A 143 2.65 -23.04 -1.36
C SER A 143 1.19 -22.55 -1.48
N TRP A 144 0.82 -21.46 -0.81
CA TRP A 144 -0.51 -20.85 -0.90
C TRP A 144 -0.78 -20.16 -2.26
N ARG A 145 0.25 -20.00 -3.10
CA ARG A 145 0.16 -19.39 -4.45
C ARG A 145 -0.65 -20.20 -5.47
N HIS A 146 -0.97 -21.46 -5.17
CA HIS A 146 -1.64 -22.38 -6.10
C HIS A 146 -3.05 -22.83 -5.67
N VAL A 147 -3.61 -22.24 -4.60
CA VAL A 147 -4.97 -22.59 -4.17
C VAL A 147 -5.96 -21.60 -4.76
N PRO A 148 -6.85 -22.00 -5.69
CA PRO A 148 -7.91 -21.14 -6.16
C PRO A 148 -8.94 -20.98 -5.03
N HIS A 149 -9.03 -19.78 -4.46
CA HIS A 149 -10.04 -19.48 -3.45
C HIS A 149 -11.42 -19.39 -4.08
N LYS A 150 -12.18 -20.48 -3.98
CA LYS A 150 -13.65 -20.39 -3.96
C LYS A 150 -14.04 -19.84 -2.60
N PHE A 151 -14.54 -18.61 -2.58
CA PHE A 151 -15.15 -18.02 -1.39
C PHE A 151 -16.60 -18.52 -1.30
N VAL A 152 -16.92 -19.22 -0.20
CA VAL A 152 -18.28 -19.33 0.35
C VAL A 152 -18.35 -18.38 1.53
#